data_AF-A0A7J3U650-F1
#
_entry.id   AF-A0A7J3U650-F1
#
_cell.length_a   1.000
_cell.length_b   1.000
_cell.length_c   1.000
_cell.angle_alpha   90.00
_cell.angle_beta   90.00
_cell.angle_gamma   90.00
#
_symmetry.space_group_name_H-M   'P 1'
#
loop_
_entity.id
_entity.type
_entity.pdbx_description
1 polymer ?
#
loop_
_entity_poly.entity_id
_entity_poly.type
_entity_poly.pdbx_seq_one_letter_code
_entity_poly.pdbx_strand_id
1 'polypeptide(L)'
;FTYVTSSLPSYQVTEWSGGVTFTLFGDTSFTYTVTAPVAAGDYVFSGILKDEDKIPYTVGGDDTTGVINKTMIEIISAPYGTVDYTNISFEWIVSNGADNILYSYKLEGYDGNWSLWTTSTNKTYNNLPDGTYTFKVRMKNQTGNDENIDLASAECSFTIKTKSDSASGFEIIILLAALMFVLIMRTDL
;
A
#
# COMPACT_ATOMS: atom_id res chain seq x y z
N PHE A 1 21.58 11.80 4.99
CA PHE A 1 21.52 10.36 4.68
C PHE A 1 22.38 9.62 5.69
N THR A 2 21.96 8.42 6.08
CA THR A 2 22.71 7.57 7.04
C THR A 2 23.09 6.26 6.35
N TYR A 3 24.34 5.84 6.45
CA TYR A 3 24.79 4.57 5.87
C TYR A 3 24.07 3.36 6.51
N VAL A 4 23.80 2.34 5.71
CA VAL A 4 23.13 1.10 6.14
C VAL A 4 24.00 -0.13 5.82
N THR A 5 24.37 -0.29 4.55
CA THR A 5 25.14 -1.46 4.10
C THR A 5 25.85 -1.19 2.78
N SER A 6 26.77 -2.08 2.40
CA SER A 6 27.40 -2.09 1.09
C SER A 6 27.69 -3.52 0.64
N SER A 7 28.00 -3.67 -0.65
CA SER A 7 28.50 -4.93 -1.20
C SER A 7 29.93 -5.26 -0.75
N LEU A 8 30.62 -4.34 -0.07
CA LEU A 8 31.97 -4.56 0.43
C LEU A 8 31.94 -5.29 1.78
N PRO A 9 32.92 -6.19 2.04
CA PRO A 9 33.18 -6.75 3.35
C PRO A 9 33.34 -5.68 4.43
N SER A 10 32.94 -6.00 5.67
CA SER A 10 32.98 -5.03 6.79
C SER A 10 34.37 -4.46 7.08
N TYR A 11 35.45 -5.21 6.82
CA TYR A 11 36.82 -4.72 7.00
C TYR A 11 37.25 -3.67 5.96
N GLN A 12 36.48 -3.50 4.88
CA GLN A 12 36.67 -2.47 3.85
C GLN A 12 35.81 -1.22 4.09
N VAL A 13 35.01 -1.20 5.16
CA VAL A 13 34.09 -0.12 5.49
C VAL A 13 34.43 0.46 6.86
N THR A 14 34.59 1.77 6.94
CA THR A 14 34.80 2.47 8.22
C THR A 14 33.79 3.60 8.34
N GLU A 15 32.89 3.50 9.33
CA GLU A 15 31.88 4.51 9.64
C GLU A 15 32.39 5.46 10.73
N TRP A 16 32.08 6.75 10.58
CA TRP A 16 32.43 7.79 11.55
C TRP A 16 31.39 8.92 11.53
N SER A 17 31.47 9.84 12.49
CA SER A 17 30.41 10.84 12.74
C SER A 17 30.13 11.81 11.58
N GLY A 18 31.03 11.94 10.61
CA GLY A 18 30.86 12.79 9.43
C GLY A 18 30.85 12.05 8.10
N GLY A 19 30.78 10.71 8.10
CA GLY A 19 30.68 9.96 6.86
C GLY A 19 31.04 8.49 6.96
N VAL A 20 31.23 7.89 5.79
CA VAL A 20 31.68 6.51 5.62
C VAL A 20 32.87 6.50 4.66
N THR A 21 33.89 5.72 4.99
CA THR A 21 35.06 5.49 4.14
C THR A 21 35.00 4.06 3.61
N PHE A 22 35.12 3.92 2.30
CA PHE A 22 35.23 2.63 1.61
C PHE A 22 36.67 2.45 1.13
N THR A 23 37.29 1.30 1.41
CA THR A 23 38.65 0.96 0.97
C THR A 23 38.59 -0.24 0.04
N LEU A 24 38.94 -0.04 -1.23
CA LEU A 24 38.83 -1.07 -2.27
C LEU A 24 40.16 -1.83 -2.36
N PHE A 25 40.12 -3.16 -2.26
CA PHE A 25 41.32 -4.02 -2.35
C PHE A 25 41.27 -4.86 -3.62
N GLY A 26 41.24 -4.18 -4.77
CA GLY A 26 41.08 -4.80 -6.09
C GLY A 26 39.64 -4.77 -6.63
N ASP A 27 38.67 -4.32 -5.83
CA ASP A 27 37.32 -4.06 -6.30
C ASP A 27 37.31 -2.92 -7.32
N THR A 28 36.62 -3.10 -8.45
CA THR A 28 36.47 -2.06 -9.48
C THR A 28 35.15 -1.29 -9.35
N SER A 29 34.24 -1.80 -8.52
CA SER A 29 32.92 -1.21 -8.27
C SER A 29 32.33 -1.78 -6.99
N PHE A 30 31.47 -1.02 -6.32
CA PHE A 30 30.67 -1.49 -5.20
C PHE A 30 29.31 -0.79 -5.20
N THR A 31 28.34 -1.33 -4.46
CA THR A 31 27.05 -0.69 -4.19
C THR A 31 26.90 -0.44 -2.70
N TYR A 32 26.12 0.57 -2.33
CA TYR A 32 25.80 0.86 -0.95
C TYR A 32 24.36 1.33 -0.80
N THR A 33 23.83 1.20 0.41
CA THR A 33 22.47 1.62 0.79
C THR A 33 22.57 2.65 1.89
N VAL A 34 21.76 3.69 1.77
CA VAL A 34 21.59 4.75 2.76
C VAL A 34 20.12 4.92 3.11
N THR A 35 19.83 5.30 4.35
CA THR A 35 18.53 5.78 4.76
C THR A 35 18.43 7.28 4.48
N ALA A 36 17.35 7.68 3.80
CA ALA A 36 17.05 9.09 3.54
C ALA A 36 16.65 9.83 4.84
N PRO A 37 16.95 11.14 4.95
CA PRO A 37 16.38 11.99 6.00
C PRO A 37 14.85 12.00 5.94
N VAL A 38 14.21 12.15 7.11
CA VAL A 38 12.75 12.36 7.20
C VAL A 38 12.33 13.77 6.78
N ALA A 39 13.28 14.72 6.72
CA ALA A 39 13.02 16.07 6.28
C ALA A 39 13.12 16.15 4.75
N ALA A 40 12.15 16.82 4.13
CA ALA A 40 12.26 17.16 2.73
C ALA A 40 13.32 18.25 2.51
N GLY A 41 14.00 18.18 1.38
CA GLY A 41 15.02 19.14 0.98
C GLY A 41 15.97 18.58 -0.08
N ASP A 42 16.79 19.47 -0.62
CA ASP A 42 17.88 19.11 -1.50
C ASP A 42 19.11 18.75 -0.66
N TYR A 43 19.64 17.56 -0.90
CA TYR A 43 20.80 17.05 -0.18
C TYR A 43 21.96 16.87 -1.14
N VAL A 44 23.09 17.48 -0.79
CA VAL A 44 24.33 17.37 -1.54
C VAL A 44 25.10 16.14 -1.06
N PHE A 45 25.44 15.25 -1.98
CA PHE A 45 26.39 14.18 -1.76
C PHE A 45 27.77 14.66 -2.21
N SER A 46 28.75 14.51 -1.33
CA SER A 46 30.14 14.82 -1.64
C SER A 46 31.04 13.70 -1.15
N GLY A 47 32.14 13.49 -1.85
CA GLY A 47 33.12 12.47 -1.54
C GLY A 47 34.46 12.79 -2.15
N ILE A 48 35.51 12.16 -1.62
CA ILE A 48 36.87 12.26 -2.16
C ILE A 48 37.30 10.83 -2.49
N LEU A 49 37.64 10.57 -3.74
CA LEU A 49 38.33 9.34 -4.12
C LEU A 49 39.83 9.57 -3.91
N LYS A 50 40.53 8.59 -3.35
CA LYS A 50 42.00 8.62 -3.22
C LYS A 50 42.59 7.34 -3.79
N ASP A 51 43.73 7.43 -4.47
CA ASP A 51 44.52 6.27 -4.86
C ASP A 51 45.38 5.73 -3.69
N GLU A 52 46.23 4.75 -3.98
CA GLU A 52 47.15 4.13 -3.01
C GLU A 52 48.20 5.11 -2.45
N ASP A 53 48.56 6.13 -3.23
CA ASP A 53 49.46 7.23 -2.85
C ASP A 53 48.73 8.36 -2.10
N LYS A 54 47.43 8.19 -1.84
CA LYS A 54 46.52 9.16 -1.19
C LYS A 54 46.29 10.44 -2.00
N ILE A 55 46.52 10.40 -3.31
CA ILE A 55 46.25 11.50 -4.22
C ILE A 55 44.73 11.60 -4.42
N PRO A 56 44.12 12.77 -4.19
CA PRO A 56 42.67 12.93 -4.31
C PRO A 56 42.23 13.12 -5.78
N TYR A 57 41.07 12.55 -6.10
CA TYR A 57 40.37 12.70 -7.37
C TYR A 57 38.93 13.14 -7.13
N THR A 58 38.41 13.97 -8.03
CA THR A 58 37.00 14.37 -8.01
C THR A 58 36.13 13.19 -8.43
N VAL A 59 35.13 12.87 -7.63
CA VAL A 59 34.08 11.93 -8.00
C VAL A 59 33.07 12.69 -8.88
N GLY A 60 32.79 12.18 -10.07
CA GLY A 60 31.74 12.72 -10.95
C GLY A 60 30.39 12.02 -10.73
N GLY A 61 29.33 12.52 -11.35
CA GLY A 61 27.96 12.00 -11.25
C GLY A 61 26.99 13.01 -10.65
N ASP A 62 25.78 12.56 -10.33
CA ASP A 62 24.79 13.39 -9.66
C ASP A 62 25.24 13.64 -8.21
N ASP A 63 25.46 14.92 -7.88
CA ASP A 63 25.91 15.37 -6.55
C ASP A 63 24.77 15.90 -5.68
N THR A 64 23.55 15.95 -6.22
CA THR A 64 22.36 16.45 -5.54
C THR A 64 21.20 15.48 -5.69
N THR A 65 20.46 15.27 -4.62
CA THR A 65 19.20 14.51 -4.66
C THR A 65 18.16 15.21 -3.81
N GLY A 66 16.98 15.43 -4.40
CA GLY A 66 15.82 15.92 -3.68
C GLY A 66 15.15 14.80 -2.90
N VAL A 67 15.03 14.97 -1.58
CA VAL A 67 14.07 14.21 -0.78
C VAL A 67 12.80 15.04 -0.74
N ILE A 68 11.74 14.53 -1.36
CA ILE A 68 10.43 15.18 -1.30
C ILE A 68 9.56 14.51 -0.25
N ASN A 69 8.84 15.31 0.53
CA ASN A 69 7.73 14.79 1.33
C ASN A 69 6.63 14.38 0.37
N LYS A 70 6.54 13.08 0.09
CA LYS A 70 5.50 12.56 -0.77
C LYS A 70 4.15 12.79 -0.07
N THR A 71 3.25 13.48 -0.75
CA THR A 71 1.85 13.54 -0.34
C THR A 71 1.23 12.16 -0.54
N MET A 72 0.66 11.60 0.51
CA MET A 72 0.04 10.27 0.47
C MET A 72 -1.41 10.36 0.90
N ILE A 73 -2.25 9.49 0.34
CA ILE A 73 -3.62 9.27 0.79
C ILE A 73 -3.71 7.89 1.45
N GLU A 74 -4.41 7.81 2.57
CA GLU A 74 -4.56 6.58 3.35
C GLU A 74 -6.04 6.39 3.72
N ILE A 75 -6.55 5.18 3.53
CA ILE A 75 -7.89 4.77 3.99
C ILE A 75 -7.73 4.29 5.43
N ILE A 76 -8.30 5.04 6.38
CA ILE A 76 -8.16 4.78 7.82
C ILE A 76 -9.37 4.05 8.42
N SER A 77 -10.48 3.97 7.69
CA SER A 77 -11.67 3.22 8.07
C SER A 77 -12.22 2.50 6.84
N ALA A 78 -12.26 1.17 6.90
CA ALA A 78 -12.82 0.29 5.88
C ALA A 78 -13.09 -1.10 6.48
N PRO A 79 -14.04 -1.88 5.94
CA PRO A 79 -14.16 -3.30 6.25
C PRO A 79 -12.95 -4.07 5.73
N TYR A 80 -12.66 -5.22 6.36
CA TYR A 80 -11.58 -6.12 5.95
C TYR A 80 -12.11 -7.54 5.81
N GLY A 81 -11.69 -8.24 4.74
CA GLY A 81 -12.08 -9.63 4.52
C GLY A 81 -13.57 -9.77 4.18
N THR A 82 -14.26 -10.71 4.83
CA THR A 82 -15.70 -10.97 4.63
C THR A 82 -16.50 -10.40 5.79
N VAL A 83 -17.57 -9.67 5.48
CA VAL A 83 -18.49 -9.06 6.44
C VAL A 83 -19.93 -9.48 6.16
N ASP A 84 -20.79 -9.43 7.18
CA ASP A 84 -22.20 -9.84 7.13
C ASP A 84 -23.19 -8.66 7.23
N TYR A 85 -22.68 -7.43 7.12
CA TYR A 85 -23.46 -6.19 7.13
C TYR A 85 -23.34 -5.42 5.81
N THR A 86 -24.40 -4.71 5.44
CA THR A 86 -24.57 -4.09 4.12
C THR A 86 -24.36 -2.58 4.08
N ASN A 87 -24.21 -1.95 5.25
CA ASN A 87 -23.93 -0.51 5.37
C ASN A 87 -22.44 -0.33 5.63
N ILE A 88 -21.72 0.20 4.65
CA ILE A 88 -20.26 0.29 4.66
C ILE A 88 -19.86 1.77 4.61
N SER A 89 -19.05 2.18 5.58
CA SER A 89 -18.45 3.51 5.63
C SER A 89 -16.95 3.45 5.39
N PHE A 90 -16.45 4.42 4.65
CA PHE A 90 -15.04 4.64 4.39
C PHE A 90 -14.62 6.02 4.88
N GLU A 91 -13.43 6.10 5.47
CA GLU A 91 -12.77 7.36 5.82
C GLU A 91 -11.32 7.34 5.34
N TRP A 92 -10.83 8.48 4.88
CA TRP A 92 -9.45 8.62 4.44
C TRP A 92 -8.83 9.93 4.90
N ILE A 93 -7.51 9.94 5.00
CA ILE A 93 -6.70 11.11 5.35
C ILE A 93 -5.63 11.34 4.29
N VAL A 94 -5.08 12.55 4.30
CA VAL A 94 -3.91 12.90 3.49
C VAL A 94 -2.77 13.32 4.41
N SER A 95 -1.58 12.78 4.17
CA SER A 95 -0.34 13.24 4.81
C SER A 95 0.43 14.15 3.87
N ASN A 96 1.05 15.19 4.43
CA ASN A 96 1.82 16.19 3.67
C ASN A 96 1.01 16.80 2.51
N GLY A 97 -0.29 16.99 2.71
CA GLY A 97 -1.21 17.57 1.72
C GLY A 97 -0.99 19.06 1.55
N ALA A 98 -1.02 19.54 0.31
CA ALA A 98 -1.15 20.95 0.00
C ALA A 98 -2.54 21.47 0.40
N ASP A 99 -2.69 22.79 0.53
CA ASP A 99 -4.01 23.41 0.67
C ASP A 99 -4.83 23.18 -0.62
N ASN A 100 -6.14 22.95 -0.47
CA ASN A 100 -7.11 22.75 -1.56
C ASN A 100 -6.94 21.44 -2.34
N ILE A 101 -7.11 20.29 -1.67
CA ILE A 101 -7.15 18.96 -2.29
C ILE A 101 -8.60 18.57 -2.61
N LEU A 102 -8.78 17.97 -3.78
CA LEU A 102 -10.03 17.35 -4.21
C LEU A 102 -9.87 15.83 -4.30
N TYR A 103 -10.92 15.12 -3.91
CA TYR A 103 -11.01 13.67 -3.90
C TYR A 103 -12.04 13.18 -4.91
N SER A 104 -11.77 12.03 -5.50
CA SER A 104 -12.74 11.27 -6.27
C SER A 104 -12.64 9.82 -5.81
N TYR A 105 -13.78 9.16 -5.63
CA TYR A 105 -13.85 7.79 -5.14
C TYR A 105 -14.71 6.92 -6.05
N LYS A 106 -14.50 5.61 -5.97
CA LYS A 106 -15.27 4.60 -6.71
C LYS A 106 -15.31 3.32 -5.90
N LEU A 107 -16.49 2.70 -5.79
CA LEU A 107 -16.64 1.33 -5.31
C LEU A 107 -16.79 0.39 -6.50
N GLU A 108 -15.70 -0.26 -6.92
CA GLU A 108 -15.75 -1.27 -7.97
C GLU A 108 -16.60 -2.46 -7.51
N GLY A 109 -17.44 -2.97 -8.42
CA GLY A 109 -18.52 -3.91 -8.10
C GLY A 109 -19.87 -3.25 -7.81
N TYR A 110 -19.92 -1.92 -7.68
CA TYR A 110 -21.17 -1.16 -7.47
C TYR A 110 -21.27 0.09 -8.36
N ASP A 111 -20.24 0.94 -8.37
CA ASP A 111 -20.21 2.18 -9.14
C ASP A 111 -19.70 1.96 -10.58
N GLY A 112 -20.39 2.55 -11.57
CA GLY A 112 -19.92 2.52 -12.96
C GLY A 112 -18.73 3.45 -13.22
N ASN A 113 -18.78 4.67 -12.67
CA ASN A 113 -17.79 5.73 -12.88
C ASN A 113 -17.23 6.23 -11.54
N TRP A 114 -16.10 6.91 -11.61
CA TRP A 114 -15.59 7.73 -10.51
C TRP A 114 -16.60 8.81 -10.10
N SER A 115 -16.66 9.14 -8.81
CA SER A 115 -17.46 10.25 -8.31
C SER A 115 -17.02 11.58 -8.91
N LEU A 116 -17.90 12.58 -8.88
CA LEU A 116 -17.47 13.97 -9.00
C LEU A 116 -16.41 14.29 -7.94
N TRP A 117 -15.52 15.23 -8.29
CA TRP A 117 -14.51 15.73 -7.36
C TRP A 117 -15.19 16.43 -6.18
N THR A 118 -14.75 16.11 -4.97
CA THR A 118 -15.31 16.63 -3.71
C THR A 118 -14.20 16.95 -2.71
N THR A 119 -14.49 17.75 -1.69
CA THR A 119 -13.62 17.97 -0.53
C THR A 119 -13.90 17.01 0.63
N SER A 120 -14.95 16.18 0.52
CA SER A 120 -15.30 15.18 1.53
C SER A 120 -14.18 14.15 1.70
N THR A 121 -13.94 13.73 2.95
CA THR A 121 -12.94 12.72 3.33
C THR A 121 -13.56 11.40 3.79
N ASN A 122 -14.85 11.23 3.54
CA ASN A 122 -15.60 10.02 3.89
C ASN A 122 -16.68 9.73 2.86
N LYS A 123 -17.13 8.47 2.84
CA LYS A 123 -18.23 8.00 2.03
C LYS A 123 -18.92 6.80 2.68
N THR A 124 -20.25 6.86 2.76
CA THR A 124 -21.08 5.71 3.17
C THR A 124 -21.89 5.18 1.99
N TYR A 125 -21.90 3.85 1.85
CA TYR A 125 -22.79 3.09 0.99
C TYR A 125 -23.77 2.31 1.86
N ASN A 126 -25.06 2.36 1.52
CA ASN A 126 -26.11 1.69 2.28
C ASN A 126 -26.70 0.56 1.44
N ASN A 127 -27.11 -0.52 2.11
CA ASN A 127 -27.81 -1.65 1.50
C ASN A 127 -27.05 -2.26 0.30
N LEU A 128 -25.72 -2.38 0.42
CA LEU A 128 -24.93 -3.07 -0.59
C LEU A 128 -25.32 -4.56 -0.67
N PRO A 129 -25.53 -5.11 -1.87
CA PRO A 129 -25.77 -6.55 -2.05
C PRO A 129 -24.60 -7.43 -1.59
N ASP A 130 -24.84 -8.73 -1.51
CA ASP A 130 -23.76 -9.72 -1.40
C ASP A 130 -22.87 -9.64 -2.64
N GLY A 131 -21.55 -9.62 -2.43
CA GLY A 131 -20.58 -9.43 -3.50
C GLY A 131 -19.18 -9.09 -3.00
N THR A 132 -18.22 -9.05 -3.94
CA THR A 132 -16.85 -8.60 -3.69
C THR A 132 -16.67 -7.21 -4.25
N TYR A 133 -16.03 -6.34 -3.47
CA TYR A 133 -15.88 -4.93 -3.77
C TYR A 133 -14.45 -4.46 -3.56
N THR A 134 -14.05 -3.47 -4.37
CA THR A 134 -12.80 -2.72 -4.17
C THR A 134 -13.12 -1.24 -4.11
N PHE A 135 -12.96 -0.65 -2.93
CA PHE A 135 -13.08 0.80 -2.77
C PHE A 135 -11.77 1.45 -3.17
N LYS A 136 -11.85 2.45 -4.05
CA LYS A 136 -10.73 3.23 -4.55
C LYS A 136 -10.97 4.70 -4.27
N VAL A 137 -9.94 5.41 -3.84
CA VAL A 137 -9.93 6.86 -3.68
C VAL A 137 -8.67 7.43 -4.31
N ARG A 138 -8.82 8.56 -5.01
CA ARG A 138 -7.74 9.32 -5.62
C ARG A 138 -7.86 10.78 -5.27
N MET A 139 -6.73 11.47 -5.27
CA MET A 139 -6.68 12.89 -4.94
C MET A 139 -5.92 13.71 -5.99
N LYS A 140 -6.28 14.99 -6.10
CA LYS A 140 -5.57 15.98 -6.91
C LYS A 140 -5.56 17.35 -6.23
N ASN A 141 -4.65 18.22 -6.64
CA ASN A 141 -4.68 19.63 -6.24
C ASN A 141 -5.79 20.38 -7.01
N GLN A 142 -6.40 21.38 -6.37
CA GLN A 142 -7.43 22.22 -6.96
C GLN A 142 -6.88 23.28 -7.95
N THR A 143 -5.55 23.43 -8.07
CA THR A 143 -4.93 24.50 -8.87
C THR A 143 -5.29 24.39 -10.36
N GLY A 144 -5.84 25.48 -10.90
CA GLY A 144 -6.57 25.54 -12.17
C GLY A 144 -5.76 25.51 -13.47
N ASN A 145 -4.61 24.84 -13.51
CA ASN A 145 -3.89 24.59 -14.76
C ASN A 145 -3.85 23.09 -15.03
N ASP A 146 -4.78 22.65 -15.88
CA ASP A 146 -4.91 21.49 -16.79
C ASP A 146 -3.92 20.31 -16.79
N GLU A 147 -3.20 20.06 -15.72
CA GLU A 147 -2.53 18.79 -15.46
C GLU A 147 -3.31 18.10 -14.34
N ASN A 148 -4.45 17.51 -14.73
CA ASN A 148 -5.31 16.68 -13.91
C ASN A 148 -4.58 15.36 -13.56
N ILE A 149 -3.44 15.48 -12.88
CA ILE A 149 -2.57 14.40 -12.46
C ILE A 149 -3.10 13.90 -11.12
N ASP A 150 -3.50 12.63 -11.08
CA ASP A 150 -3.78 11.94 -9.83
C ASP A 150 -2.49 11.93 -9.00
N LEU A 151 -2.46 12.67 -7.88
CA LEU A 151 -1.27 12.82 -7.04
C LEU A 151 -0.95 11.55 -6.27
N ALA A 152 -2.00 10.88 -5.80
CA ALA A 152 -1.93 9.56 -5.20
C ALA A 152 -3.31 8.91 -5.22
N SER A 153 -3.31 7.59 -5.05
CA SER A 153 -4.51 6.78 -4.86
C SER A 153 -4.30 5.74 -3.77
N ALA A 154 -5.38 5.37 -3.10
CA ALA A 154 -5.44 4.24 -2.17
C ALA A 154 -6.63 3.35 -2.51
N GLU A 155 -6.51 2.07 -2.17
CA GLU A 155 -7.58 1.10 -2.37
C GLU A 155 -7.63 0.06 -1.26
N CYS A 156 -8.82 -0.49 -1.01
CA CYS A 156 -9.04 -1.62 -0.11
C CYS A 156 -10.13 -2.53 -0.68
N SER A 157 -10.09 -3.82 -0.35
CA SER A 157 -11.05 -4.80 -0.85
C SER A 157 -11.73 -5.56 0.29
N PHE A 158 -13.01 -5.86 0.11
CA PHE A 158 -13.83 -6.60 1.06
C PHE A 158 -14.92 -7.39 0.33
N THR A 159 -15.59 -8.30 1.04
CA THR A 159 -16.69 -9.11 0.53
C THR A 159 -17.86 -9.06 1.50
N ILE A 160 -19.08 -8.89 0.99
CA ILE A 160 -20.32 -8.99 1.75
C ILE A 160 -20.92 -10.37 1.51
N LYS A 161 -21.24 -11.08 2.60
CA LYS A 161 -22.03 -12.32 2.61
C LYS A 161 -23.03 -12.28 3.76
N THR A 162 -24.26 -11.86 3.48
CA THR A 162 -25.32 -11.77 4.49
C THR A 162 -25.99 -13.11 4.78
N LYS A 163 -25.88 -14.07 3.86
CA LYS A 163 -26.38 -15.43 4.06
C LYS A 163 -25.23 -16.40 4.28
N SER A 164 -25.26 -17.08 5.43
CA SER A 164 -24.38 -18.22 5.68
C SER A 164 -24.85 -19.40 4.82
N ASP A 165 -23.94 -20.01 4.05
CA ASP A 165 -24.19 -21.24 3.29
C ASP A 165 -24.33 -22.44 4.25
N SER A 166 -25.40 -22.47 5.03
CA SER A 166 -25.78 -23.64 5.82
C SER A 166 -26.59 -24.61 4.95
N ALA A 167 -25.95 -25.12 3.89
CA ALA A 167 -26.45 -26.24 3.08
C ALA A 167 -25.40 -27.35 3.03
N SER A 168 -25.31 -28.16 4.09
CA SER A 168 -24.64 -29.48 4.02
C SER A 168 -24.97 -30.47 5.15
N GLY A 169 -25.73 -30.09 6.18
CA GLY A 169 -26.08 -31.00 7.30
C GLY A 169 -27.47 -31.62 7.24
N PHE A 170 -28.47 -30.92 6.67
CA PHE A 170 -29.87 -31.35 6.76
C PHE A 170 -30.25 -32.41 5.72
N GLU A 171 -29.65 -32.39 4.53
CA GLU A 171 -30.01 -33.34 3.47
C GLU A 171 -29.60 -34.78 3.82
N ILE A 172 -28.44 -34.97 4.50
CA ILE A 172 -27.99 -36.29 4.95
C ILE A 172 -28.90 -36.85 6.04
N ILE A 173 -29.38 -36.01 6.97
CA ILE A 173 -30.29 -36.44 8.05
C ILE A 173 -31.64 -36.87 7.47
N ILE A 174 -32.18 -36.12 6.50
CA ILE A 174 -33.44 -36.47 5.83
C ILE A 174 -33.29 -37.79 5.06
N LEU A 175 -32.16 -38.00 4.35
CA LEU A 175 -31.91 -39.23 3.61
C LEU A 175 -31.78 -40.46 4.53
N LEU A 176 -31.07 -40.32 5.66
CA LEU A 176 -30.90 -41.38 6.65
C LEU A 176 -32.21 -41.70 7.37
N ALA A 177 -33.02 -40.69 7.72
CA ALA A 177 -34.33 -40.89 8.31
C ALA A 177 -35.30 -41.60 7.35
N ALA A 178 -35.31 -41.21 6.07
CA ALA A 178 -36.09 -41.89 5.03
C ALA A 178 -35.63 -43.34 4.82
N LEU A 179 -34.32 -43.60 4.81
CA LEU A 179 -33.77 -44.95 4.71
C LEU A 179 -34.13 -45.82 5.93
N MET A 180 -34.03 -45.27 7.14
CA MET A 180 -34.46 -45.95 8.37
C MET A 180 -35.96 -46.27 8.34
N PHE A 181 -36.79 -45.34 7.88
CA PHE A 181 -38.24 -45.55 7.76
C PHE A 181 -38.55 -46.71 6.80
N VAL A 182 -37.88 -46.77 5.64
CA VAL A 182 -38.03 -47.87 4.69
C VAL A 182 -37.57 -49.21 5.27
N LEU A 183 -36.49 -49.22 6.07
CA LEU A 183 -36.00 -50.44 6.72
C LEU A 183 -36.97 -50.96 7.78
N ILE A 184 -37.54 -50.08 8.60
CA ILE A 184 -38.54 -50.43 9.61
C ILE A 184 -39.79 -51.03 8.94
N MET A 185 -40.26 -50.42 7.85
CA MET A 185 -41.43 -50.92 7.11
C MET A 185 -41.22 -52.28 6.43
N ARG A 186 -39.96 -52.69 6.18
CA ARG A 186 -39.63 -54.00 5.58
C ARG A 186 -39.52 -55.14 6.59
N THR A 187 -39.34 -54.83 7.88
CA THR A 187 -39.25 -55.85 8.93
C THR A 187 -40.60 -56.29 9.49
N ASP A 188 -41.67 -55.54 9.18
CA ASP A 188 -43.04 -55.80 9.66
C ASP A 188 -43.94 -56.55 8.64
N LEU A 189 -43.35 -57.12 7.58
CA LEU A 189 -44.00 -57.94 6.53
C LEU A 189 -43.47 -59.38 6.57
#